data_AF-A0AAV5VZG9-F1
#
_entry.id   AF-A0AAV5VZG9-F1
#
_cell.length_a   1.000
_cell.length_b   1.000
_cell.length_c   1.000
_cell.angle_alpha   90.00
_cell.angle_beta   90.00
_cell.angle_gamma   90.00
#
_symmetry.space_group_name_H-M   'P 1'
#
loop_
_entity.id
_entity.type
_entity.pdbx_description
1 polymer ?
#
loop_
_entity_poly.entity_id
_entity_poly.type
_entity_poly.pdbx_seq_one_letter_code
_entity_poly.pdbx_strand_id
1 'polypeptide(L)'
;FSMLASHIIQLLYGFCGVAAYLIVIYAMYALRRILHRSFITIFCIMAIINIATWLNSWVSIRLLNEPLFFFYYEWASQNHLFRTTLNFLVPQFYFAQNICLLLLTIDRFAAVFAVSMDTK
;
A
#
# COMPACT_ATOMS: atom_id res chain seq x y z
N PHE A 1 21.41 18.52 4.47
CA PHE A 1 21.11 17.39 3.56
C PHE A 1 20.41 17.96 2.32
N SER A 2 20.99 17.77 1.13
CA SER A 2 20.43 18.29 -0.13
C SER A 2 19.03 17.72 -0.36
N MET A 3 18.06 18.55 -0.76
CA MET A 3 16.68 18.13 -1.06
C MET A 3 16.66 16.92 -2.00
N LEU A 4 17.57 16.90 -2.98
CA LEU A 4 17.74 15.82 -3.95
C LEU A 4 18.03 14.45 -3.32
N ALA A 5 18.81 14.40 -2.23
CA ALA A 5 19.09 13.15 -1.51
C ALA A 5 17.83 12.59 -0.84
N SER A 6 16.97 13.45 -0.29
CA SER A 6 15.69 13.04 0.30
C SER A 6 14.76 12.43 -0.75
N HIS A 7 14.66 13.04 -1.94
CA HIS A 7 13.87 12.52 -3.05
C HIS A 7 14.36 11.13 -3.51
N ILE A 8 15.69 10.95 -3.68
CA ILE A 8 16.27 9.67 -4.10
C ILE A 8 16.01 8.58 -3.07
N ILE A 9 16.28 8.85 -1.78
CA ILE A 9 16.07 7.88 -0.70
C ILE A 9 14.60 7.47 -0.65
N GLN A 10 13.70 8.44 -0.74
CA GLN A 10 12.27 8.22 -0.73
C GLN A 10 11.76 7.44 -1.95
N LEU A 11 12.36 7.62 -3.13
CA LEU A 11 12.03 6.89 -4.35
C LEU A 11 12.51 5.43 -4.25
N LEU A 12 13.77 5.22 -3.83
CA LEU A 12 14.35 3.89 -3.61
C LEU A 12 13.53 3.10 -2.58
N TYR A 13 13.20 3.72 -1.44
CA TYR A 13 12.38 3.09 -0.41
C TYR A 13 11.00 2.68 -0.95
N GLY A 14 10.39 3.56 -1.76
CA GLY A 14 9.12 3.30 -2.41
C GLY A 14 9.16 2.13 -3.38
N PHE A 15 10.14 2.15 -4.29
CA PHE A 15 10.31 1.12 -5.31
C PHE A 15 10.64 -0.24 -4.68
N CYS A 16 11.56 -0.29 -3.72
CA CYS A 16 11.87 -1.50 -2.96
C CYS A 16 10.64 -2.01 -2.20
N GLY A 17 9.83 -1.11 -1.62
CA GLY A 17 8.59 -1.47 -0.95
C GLY A 17 7.57 -2.12 -1.88
N VAL A 18 7.34 -1.54 -3.07
CA VAL A 18 6.44 -2.12 -4.09
C VAL A 18 6.94 -3.47 -4.56
N ALA A 19 8.25 -3.61 -4.84
CA ALA A 19 8.85 -4.88 -5.23
C ALA A 19 8.65 -5.95 -4.14
N ALA A 20 8.85 -5.59 -2.87
CA ALA A 20 8.59 -6.49 -1.75
C ALA A 20 7.12 -6.93 -1.70
N TYR A 21 6.15 -6.02 -1.90
CA TYR A 21 4.73 -6.39 -1.94
C TYR A 21 4.41 -7.39 -3.06
N LEU A 22 5.01 -7.24 -4.25
CA LEU A 22 4.84 -8.20 -5.34
C LEU A 22 5.39 -9.59 -4.99
N ILE A 23 6.57 -9.65 -4.37
CA ILE A 23 7.17 -10.90 -3.88
C ILE A 23 6.25 -11.54 -2.84
N VAL A 24 5.69 -10.76 -1.92
CA VAL A 24 4.80 -11.28 -0.89
C VAL A 24 3.49 -11.80 -1.48
N ILE A 25 2.88 -11.11 -2.45
CA ILE A 25 1.69 -11.61 -3.16
C ILE A 25 1.99 -12.96 -3.83
N TYR A 26 3.16 -13.07 -4.48
CA TYR A 26 3.60 -14.33 -5.08
C TYR A 26 3.79 -15.44 -4.02
N ALA A 27 4.44 -15.13 -2.90
CA ALA A 27 4.62 -16.07 -1.80
C ALA A 27 3.28 -16.55 -1.20
N MET A 28 2.32 -15.64 -1.03
CA MET A 28 0.98 -15.97 -0.55
C MET A 28 0.23 -16.87 -1.55
N TYR A 29 0.41 -16.65 -2.85
CA TYR A 29 -0.16 -17.53 -3.88
C TYR A 29 0.46 -18.93 -3.84
N ALA A 30 1.75 -19.06 -3.58
CA ALA A 30 2.43 -20.35 -3.42
C ALA A 30 1.96 -21.09 -2.14
N LEU A 31 1.74 -20.37 -1.04
CA LEU A 31 1.30 -20.92 0.24
C LEU A 31 -0.22 -21.17 0.34
N ARG A 32 -0.98 -20.96 -0.74
CA ARG A 32 -2.45 -21.05 -0.74
C ARG A 32 -3.06 -22.38 -0.35
N ARG A 33 -2.27 -23.45 -0.38
CA ARG A 33 -2.71 -24.80 0.01
C ARG A 33 -2.57 -25.08 1.51
N ILE A 34 -1.76 -24.28 2.21
CA ILE A 34 -1.41 -24.48 3.62
C ILE A 34 -2.13 -23.43 4.49
N LEU A 35 -2.19 -22.19 4.01
CA LEU A 35 -2.79 -21.08 4.74
C LEU A 35 -4.30 -20.97 4.55
N HIS A 36 -4.98 -20.44 5.58
CA HIS A 36 -6.40 -20.15 5.53
C HIS A 36 -6.72 -19.09 4.46
N ARG A 37 -7.79 -19.31 3.68
CA ARG A 37 -8.16 -18.45 2.54
C ARG A 37 -8.48 -17.00 2.95
N SER A 38 -9.05 -16.81 4.14
CA SER A 38 -9.36 -15.48 4.70
C SER A 38 -8.08 -14.66 4.87
N PHE A 39 -7.07 -15.26 5.52
CA PHE A 39 -5.79 -14.61 5.76
C PHE A 39 -5.10 -14.17 4.47
N ILE A 40 -5.05 -15.04 3.46
CA ILE A 40 -4.43 -14.74 2.16
C ILE A 40 -5.17 -13.58 1.47
N THR A 41 -6.50 -13.60 1.49
CA THR A 41 -7.31 -12.55 0.87
C THR A 41 -7.06 -11.21 1.54
N ILE A 42 -7.10 -11.14 2.88
CA ILE A 42 -6.85 -9.92 3.64
C ILE A 42 -5.43 -9.40 3.36
N PHE A 43 -4.43 -10.28 3.34
CA PHE A 43 -3.04 -9.90 3.10
C PHE A 43 -2.82 -9.37 1.68
N CYS A 44 -3.39 -10.03 0.67
CA CYS A 44 -3.31 -9.60 -0.73
C CYS A 44 -4.01 -8.24 -0.94
N ILE A 45 -5.20 -8.05 -0.36
CA ILE A 45 -5.91 -6.76 -0.40
C ILE A 45 -5.07 -5.67 0.26
N MET A 46 -4.49 -5.95 1.43
CA MET A 46 -3.60 -5.01 2.12
C MET A 46 -2.39 -4.62 1.27
N ALA A 47 -1.74 -5.58 0.61
CA ALA A 47 -0.61 -5.33 -0.28
C ALA A 47 -1.02 -4.44 -1.48
N ILE A 48 -2.17 -4.71 -2.10
CA ILE A 48 -2.71 -3.89 -3.20
C ILE A 48 -2.98 -2.46 -2.74
N ILE A 49 -3.64 -2.30 -1.58
CA ILE A 49 -3.91 -0.96 -1.02
C ILE A 49 -2.60 -0.23 -0.72
N ASN A 50 -1.59 -0.91 -0.20
CA ASN A 50 -0.28 -0.29 0.09
C ASN A 50 0.42 0.20 -1.18
N ILE A 51 0.39 -0.60 -2.27
CA ILE A 51 0.91 -0.18 -3.58
C ILE A 51 0.11 1.02 -4.11
N ALA A 52 -1.23 0.98 -4.05
CA ALA A 52 -2.08 2.07 -4.49
C ALA A 52 -1.84 3.37 -3.69
N THR A 53 -1.65 3.26 -2.38
CA THR A 53 -1.34 4.39 -1.48
C THR A 53 -0.01 5.03 -1.87
N TRP A 54 1.01 4.20 -2.14
CA TRP A 54 2.31 4.67 -2.56
C TRP A 54 2.25 5.36 -3.92
N LEU A 55 1.58 4.75 -4.91
CA LEU A 55 1.37 5.35 -6.23
C LEU A 55 0.62 6.68 -6.13
N ASN A 56 -0.47 6.74 -5.38
CA ASN A 56 -1.23 7.96 -5.16
C ASN A 56 -0.36 9.07 -4.56
N SER A 57 0.44 8.75 -3.54
CA SER A 57 1.36 9.70 -2.90
C SER A 57 2.48 10.16 -3.84
N TRP A 58 3.01 9.25 -4.66
CA TRP A 58 4.03 9.57 -5.65
C TRP A 58 3.49 10.53 -6.71
N VAL A 59 2.28 10.25 -7.22
CA VAL A 59 1.59 11.05 -8.23
C VAL A 59 1.15 12.41 -7.68
N SER A 60 0.58 12.48 -6.47
CA SER A 60 0.01 13.72 -5.93
C SER A 60 1.03 14.67 -5.30
N ILE A 61 2.17 14.16 -4.81
CA ILE A 61 3.16 14.99 -4.08
C ILE A 61 4.48 15.07 -4.83
N ARG A 62 4.96 13.97 -5.42
CA ARG A 62 6.35 13.88 -5.89
C ARG A 62 6.49 14.30 -7.35
N LEU A 63 5.60 13.85 -8.24
CA LEU A 63 5.63 14.28 -9.64
C LEU A 63 5.43 15.80 -9.81
N LEU A 64 4.70 16.45 -8.89
CA LEU A 64 4.49 17.90 -8.93
C LEU A 64 5.74 18.70 -8.53
N ASN A 65 6.68 18.09 -7.80
CA ASN A 65 7.86 18.77 -7.25
C ASN A 65 9.14 18.53 -8.08
N GLU A 66 9.10 17.65 -9.09
CA GLU A 66 10.27 17.40 -9.94
C GLU A 66 10.27 18.29 -11.19
N PRO A 67 11.36 19.06 -11.43
CA PRO A 67 11.45 19.95 -12.59
C PRO A 67 11.47 19.19 -13.92
N LEU A 68 11.90 17.93 -13.93
CA LEU A 68 11.88 17.05 -15.11
C LEU A 68 10.46 16.67 -15.54
N PHE A 69 9.47 16.79 -14.64
CA PHE A 69 8.07 16.44 -14.88
C PHE A 69 7.16 17.67 -14.93
N PHE A 70 7.70 18.84 -15.32
CA PHE A 70 6.92 20.08 -15.39
C PHE A 70 5.66 19.98 -16.26
N PHE A 71 5.70 19.23 -17.37
CA PHE A 71 4.53 18.95 -18.20
C PHE A 71 3.39 18.29 -17.40
N TYR A 72 3.72 17.37 -16.51
CA TYR A 72 2.74 16.72 -15.65
C TYR A 72 2.16 17.70 -14.63
N TYR A 73 3.00 18.56 -14.05
CA TYR A 73 2.54 19.63 -13.16
C TYR A 73 1.54 20.55 -13.86
N GLU A 74 1.84 20.99 -15.08
CA GLU A 74 0.97 21.88 -15.85
C GLU A 74 -0.37 21.21 -16.20
N TRP A 75 -0.33 19.95 -16.67
CA TRP A 75 -1.54 19.16 -16.94
C TRP A 75 -2.37 18.92 -15.68
N ALA A 76 -1.74 18.56 -14.56
CA ALA A 76 -2.43 18.32 -13.28
C ALA A 76 -3.01 19.60 -12.69
N SER A 77 -2.36 20.75 -12.91
CA SER A 77 -2.86 22.06 -12.50
C SER A 77 -4.12 22.47 -13.27
N GLN A 78 -4.22 22.09 -14.55
CA GLN A 78 -5.40 22.36 -15.38
C GLN A 78 -6.57 21.42 -15.05
N ASN A 79 -6.29 20.21 -14.56
CA ASN A 79 -7.30 19.20 -14.25
C ASN A 79 -7.66 19.17 -12.76
N HIS A 80 -8.50 20.13 -12.32
CA HIS A 80 -8.96 20.23 -10.93
C HIS A 80 -9.62 18.93 -10.40
N LEU A 81 -10.39 18.24 -11.25
CA LEU A 81 -11.03 16.98 -10.89
C LEU A 81 -10.01 15.92 -10.49
N PHE A 82 -8.97 15.76 -11.31
CA PHE A 82 -7.91 14.77 -11.07
C PHE A 82 -7.21 15.01 -9.73
N ARG A 83 -6.81 16.25 -9.45
CA ARG A 83 -6.15 16.62 -8.17
C ARG A 83 -7.08 16.43 -6.97
N THR A 84 -8.36 16.75 -7.11
CA THR A 84 -9.38 16.53 -6.07
C THR A 84 -9.56 15.05 -5.78
N THR A 85 -9.63 14.21 -6.82
CA THR A 85 -9.73 12.75 -6.67
C THR A 85 -8.52 12.17 -5.96
N LEU A 86 -7.29 12.56 -6.33
CA LEU A 86 -6.08 12.09 -5.65
C LEU A 86 -6.08 12.43 -4.16
N ASN A 87 -6.43 13.68 -3.81
CA ASN A 87 -6.52 14.13 -2.43
C ASN A 87 -7.63 13.41 -1.64
N PHE A 88 -8.76 13.14 -2.28
CA PHE A 88 -9.86 12.36 -1.68
C PHE A 88 -9.46 10.90 -1.44
N LEU A 89 -8.67 10.30 -2.33
CA LEU A 89 -8.23 8.91 -2.21
C LEU A 89 -7.25 8.68 -1.05
N VAL A 90 -6.47 9.69 -0.66
CA VAL A 90 -5.49 9.58 0.44
C VAL A 90 -6.12 9.05 1.74
N PRO A 91 -7.12 9.72 2.35
CA PRO A 91 -7.73 9.23 3.58
C PRO A 91 -8.46 7.88 3.40
N GLN A 92 -9.01 7.62 2.20
CA GLN A 92 -9.68 6.34 1.90
C GLN A 92 -8.69 5.18 1.91
N PHE A 93 -7.52 5.36 1.32
CA PHE A 93 -6.47 4.34 1.35
C PHE A 93 -5.95 4.09 2.77
N TYR A 94 -5.67 5.15 3.54
CA TYR A 94 -5.26 5.00 4.94
C TYR A 94 -6.30 4.28 5.79
N PHE A 95 -7.58 4.61 5.58
CA PHE A 95 -8.68 3.91 6.25
C PHE A 95 -8.73 2.42 5.87
N ALA A 96 -8.62 2.11 4.58
CA ALA A 96 -8.61 0.74 4.08
C ALA A 96 -7.41 -0.07 4.61
N GLN A 97 -6.22 0.54 4.71
CA GLN A 97 -5.04 -0.08 5.33
C GLN A 97 -5.30 -0.45 6.79
N ASN A 98 -5.88 0.46 7.57
CA ASN A 98 -6.18 0.24 8.99
C ASN A 98 -7.23 -0.85 9.19
N ILE A 99 -8.28 -0.89 8.35
CA ILE A 99 -9.26 -1.98 8.38
C ILE A 99 -8.59 -3.32 8.08
N CYS A 100 -7.74 -3.39 7.05
CA CYS A 100 -7.05 -4.64 6.71
C CYS A 100 -6.17 -5.13 7.86
N LEU A 101 -5.46 -4.21 8.52
CA LEU A 101 -4.63 -4.53 9.68
C LEU A 101 -5.48 -5.03 10.86
N LEU A 102 -6.63 -4.41 11.13
CA LEU A 102 -7.57 -4.85 12.15
C LEU A 102 -8.08 -6.28 11.86
N LEU A 103 -8.54 -6.52 10.63
CA LEU A 103 -9.04 -7.84 10.20
C LEU A 103 -7.96 -8.92 10.31
N LEU A 104 -6.72 -8.60 9.92
CA LEU A 104 -5.59 -9.51 10.04
C LEU A 104 -5.25 -9.85 11.50
N THR A 105 -5.37 -8.86 12.39
CA THR A 105 -5.16 -9.05 13.83
C THR A 105 -6.24 -9.95 14.43
N ILE A 106 -7.50 -9.74 14.05
CA ILE A 106 -8.62 -10.58 14.49
C ILE A 106 -8.49 -12.01 13.97
N ASP A 107 -8.17 -12.20 12.68
CA ASP A 107 -7.97 -13.53 12.08
C ASP A 107 -6.85 -14.30 12.80
N ARG A 108 -5.74 -13.63 13.11
CA ARG A 108 -4.63 -14.20 13.88
C ARG A 108 -5.02 -14.54 15.32
N PHE A 109 -5.75 -13.64 15.99
CA PHE A 109 -6.25 -13.90 17.34
C PHE A 109 -7.18 -15.11 17.38
N ALA A 110 -8.13 -15.21 16.45
CA ALA A 110 -9.05 -16.34 16.34
C ALA A 110 -8.30 -17.66 16.09
N ALA A 111 -7.29 -17.65 15.23
CA ALA A 111 -6.46 -18.83 14.96
C ALA A 111 -5.71 -19.32 16.22
N VAL A 112 -5.12 -18.41 17.00
CA VAL A 112 -4.43 -18.76 18.25
C VAL A 112 -5.41 -19.25 19.32
N PHE A 113 -6.57 -18.59 19.42
CA PHE A 113 -7.61 -18.96 20.37
C PHE A 113 -8.16 -20.37 20.09
N ALA A 114 -8.43 -20.70 18.82
CA ALA A 114 -8.88 -22.04 18.42
C ALA A 114 -7.88 -23.13 18.83
N VAL A 115 -6.59 -22.94 18.54
CA VAL A 115 -5.53 -23.89 18.93
C VAL A 115 -5.44 -24.04 20.45
N SER A 116 -5.66 -22.96 21.21
CA SER A 116 -5.61 -22.96 22.68
C SER A 116 -6.83 -23.66 23.32
N MET A 117 -7.96 -23.72 22.63
CA MET A 117 -9.14 -24.45 23.08
C MET A 117 -9.04 -25.94 22.79
N ASP A 118 -8.47 -26.35 21.64
CA ASP A 118 -8.27 -27.77 21.28
C ASP A 118 -7.22 -28.48 22.15
N THR A 119 -6.38 -27.74 22.87
CA THR A 119 -5.38 -28.29 23.79
C THR A 119 -5.88 -28.52 25.22
N LYS A 120 -7.13 -28.16 25.53
CA LYS A 120 -7.80 -28.44 26.80
C LYS A 120 -8.77 -29.60 26.69
#